data_AF-A0A3B8ZLF9-F1
#
_entry.id   AF-A0A3B8ZLF9-F1
#
_cell.length_a   1.000
_cell.length_b   1.000
_cell.length_c   1.000
_cell.angle_alpha   90.00
_cell.angle_beta   90.00
_cell.angle_gamma   90.00
#
_symmetry.space_group_name_H-M   'P 1'
#
loop_
_entity.id
_entity.type
_entity.pdbx_description
1 polymer ?
#
loop_
_entity_poly.entity_id
_entity_poly.type
_entity_poly.pdbx_seq_one_letter_code
_entity_poly.pdbx_strand_id
1 'polypeptide(L)'
;MATRLGLALVWRSLVYFRRSHGTLGLGIAAATAVIVGALVVGDSMRHSLRRIVLQRLANVELILQAPEFFDWKLVEKVDWSKVDEVLSPVPVILLSESSAESKQADQLRRASRVQVMGIDGRFVGALDEANKRLFPEPPGPDQVFVNSALARELNV
;
A
#
# COMPACT_ATOMS: atom_id res chain seq x y z
N MET A 1 9.00 -43.82 -41.33
CA MET A 1 7.85 -44.75 -41.32
C MET A 1 7.60 -45.39 -39.94
N ALA A 2 8.64 -45.68 -39.15
CA ALA A 2 8.53 -46.26 -37.80
C ALA A 2 7.81 -45.39 -36.75
N THR A 3 7.93 -44.06 -36.81
CA THR A 3 7.28 -43.14 -35.86
C THR A 3 5.75 -43.14 -35.97
N ARG A 4 5.19 -43.29 -37.17
CA ARG A 4 3.73 -43.35 -37.37
C ARG A 4 3.10 -44.63 -36.83
N LEU A 5 3.81 -45.76 -36.93
CA LEU A 5 3.38 -47.03 -36.34
C LEU A 5 3.44 -46.99 -34.80
N GLY A 6 4.50 -46.40 -34.23
CA GLY A 6 4.61 -46.22 -32.77
C GLY A 6 3.46 -45.40 -32.18
N LEU A 7 3.11 -44.26 -32.80
CA LEU A 7 1.97 -43.44 -32.38
C LEU A 7 0.63 -44.17 -32.50
N ALA A 8 0.43 -44.98 -33.56
CA ALA A 8 -0.78 -45.76 -33.74
C ALA A 8 -0.93 -46.85 -32.65
N LEU A 9 0.16 -47.48 -32.22
CA LEU A 9 0.14 -48.44 -31.11
C LEU A 9 -0.15 -47.76 -29.76
N VAL A 10 0.45 -46.59 -29.50
CA VAL A 10 0.18 -45.80 -28.29
C VAL A 10 -1.29 -45.39 -28.23
N TRP A 11 -1.84 -44.88 -29.33
CA TRP A 11 -3.25 -44.50 -29.41
C TRP A 11 -4.19 -45.68 -29.18
N ARG A 12 -3.90 -46.83 -29.80
CA ARG A 12 -4.71 -48.04 -29.67
C ARG A 12 -4.64 -48.65 -28.27
N SER A 13 -3.48 -48.55 -27.60
CA SER A 13 -3.32 -48.90 -26.19
C SER A 13 -4.13 -47.97 -25.27
N LEU A 14 -4.09 -46.66 -25.54
CA LEU A 14 -4.86 -45.65 -24.80
C LEU A 14 -6.38 -45.88 -24.92
N VAL A 15 -6.84 -46.28 -26.11
CA VAL A 15 -8.24 -46.60 -26.41
C VAL A 15 -8.66 -47.95 -25.82
N TYR A 16 -7.75 -48.91 -25.68
CA TYR A 16 -8.04 -50.21 -25.05
C TYR A 16 -8.18 -50.09 -23.52
N PHE A 17 -7.33 -49.29 -22.86
CA PHE A 17 -7.36 -49.05 -21.41
C PHE A 17 -8.07 -47.76 -20.98
N ARG A 18 -9.16 -47.39 -21.68
CA ARG A 18 -9.84 -46.08 -21.48
C ARG A 18 -10.34 -45.83 -20.06
N ARG A 19 -10.78 -46.86 -19.34
CA ARG A 19 -11.27 -46.68 -17.96
C ARG A 19 -10.16 -46.25 -17.02
N SER A 20 -8.99 -46.89 -17.10
CA SER A 20 -7.83 -46.57 -16.26
C SER A 20 -7.16 -45.25 -16.65
N HIS A 21 -7.03 -44.97 -17.95
CA HIS A 21 -6.51 -43.66 -18.39
C HIS A 21 -7.49 -42.51 -18.12
N GLY A 22 -8.79 -42.78 -18.11
CA GLY A 22 -9.83 -41.79 -17.77
C GLY A 22 -9.75 -41.33 -16.31
N THR A 23 -9.57 -42.25 -15.36
CA THR A 23 -9.42 -41.89 -13.93
C THR A 23 -8.13 -41.12 -13.68
N LEU A 24 -7.02 -41.53 -14.30
CA LEU A 24 -5.75 -40.81 -14.24
C LEU A 24 -5.88 -39.39 -14.83
N GLY A 25 -6.55 -39.26 -15.98
CA GLY A 25 -6.80 -37.97 -16.62
C GLY A 25 -7.62 -37.02 -15.75
N LEU A 26 -8.66 -37.52 -15.07
CA LEU A 26 -9.45 -36.72 -14.12
C LEU A 26 -8.62 -36.27 -12.91
N GLY A 27 -7.74 -37.14 -12.38
CA GLY A 27 -6.83 -36.77 -11.31
C GLY A 27 -5.86 -35.67 -11.72
N ILE A 28 -5.26 -35.78 -12.91
CA ILE A 28 -4.38 -34.75 -13.48
C ILE A 28 -5.14 -33.44 -13.70
N ALA A 29 -6.35 -33.50 -14.26
CA ALA A 29 -7.19 -32.33 -14.49
C ALA A 29 -7.55 -31.62 -13.17
N ALA A 30 -7.91 -32.38 -12.14
CA ALA A 30 -8.19 -31.82 -10.82
C ALA A 30 -6.95 -31.19 -10.17
N ALA A 31 -5.81 -31.88 -10.20
CA ALA A 31 -4.56 -31.37 -9.63
C ALA A 31 -4.09 -30.09 -10.34
N THR A 32 -4.12 -30.07 -11.67
CA THR A 32 -3.76 -28.88 -12.46
C THR A 32 -4.73 -27.72 -12.22
N ALA A 33 -6.04 -27.98 -12.15
CA ALA A 33 -7.03 -26.96 -11.81
C ALA A 33 -6.77 -26.33 -10.43
N VAL A 34 -6.40 -27.12 -9.43
CA VAL A 34 -6.05 -26.63 -8.09
C VAL A 34 -4.78 -25.78 -8.12
N ILE A 35 -3.71 -26.24 -8.78
CA ILE A 35 -2.44 -25.50 -8.88
C ILE A 35 -2.65 -24.16 -9.59
N VAL A 36 -3.34 -24.17 -10.73
CA VAL A 36 -3.64 -22.94 -11.49
C VAL A 36 -4.56 -22.02 -10.70
N GLY A 37 -5.59 -22.55 -10.05
CA GLY A 37 -6.51 -21.77 -9.21
C GLY A 37 -5.78 -21.07 -8.06
N ALA A 38 -4.89 -21.78 -7.35
CA ALA A 38 -4.08 -21.21 -6.28
C ALA A 38 -3.14 -20.10 -6.78
N LEU A 39 -2.53 -20.29 -7.96
CA LEU A 39 -1.67 -19.28 -8.58
C LEU A 39 -2.43 -18.00 -8.94
N VAL A 40 -3.62 -18.15 -9.57
CA VAL A 40 -4.47 -17.03 -9.98
C VAL A 40 -4.98 -16.23 -8.78
N VAL A 41 -5.44 -16.93 -7.72
CA VAL A 41 -5.90 -16.28 -6.49
C VAL A 41 -4.75 -15.54 -5.81
N GLY A 42 -3.56 -16.17 -5.74
CA GLY A 42 -2.37 -15.56 -5.16
C GLY A 42 -1.94 -14.29 -5.90
N ASP A 43 -1.93 -14.32 -7.23
CA ASP A 43 -1.58 -13.15 -8.04
C ASP A 43 -2.62 -12.03 -7.91
N SER A 44 -3.90 -12.38 -7.89
CA SER A 44 -5.00 -11.41 -7.71
C SER A 44 -4.92 -10.69 -6.36
N MET A 45 -4.65 -11.43 -5.27
CA MET A 45 -4.46 -10.81 -3.95
C MET A 45 -3.21 -9.94 -3.92
N ARG A 46 -2.09 -10.39 -4.51
CA ARG A 46 -0.87 -9.58 -4.61
C ARG A 46 -1.12 -8.28 -5.35
N HIS A 47 -1.81 -8.34 -6.48
CA HIS A 47 -2.18 -7.15 -7.26
C HIS A 47 -3.11 -6.23 -6.46
N SER A 48 -4.12 -6.79 -5.79
CA SER A 48 -5.05 -6.01 -4.99
C SER A 48 -4.36 -5.30 -3.83
N LEU A 49 -3.49 -6.01 -3.08
CA LEU A 49 -2.72 -5.42 -2.00
C LEU A 49 -1.77 -4.34 -2.51
N ARG A 50 -1.05 -4.61 -3.61
CA ARG A 50 -0.18 -3.61 -4.25
C ARG A 50 -0.96 -2.36 -4.62
N ARG A 51 -2.14 -2.52 -5.22
CA ARG A 51 -3.00 -1.40 -5.60
C ARG A 51 -3.46 -0.60 -4.38
N ILE A 52 -3.91 -1.28 -3.31
CA ILE A 52 -4.33 -0.62 -2.07
C ILE A 52 -3.17 0.16 -1.42
N VAL A 53 -1.97 -0.44 -1.39
CA VAL A 53 -0.78 0.20 -0.84
C VAL A 53 -0.39 1.42 -1.66
N LEU A 54 -0.30 1.31 -2.99
CA LEU A 54 0.00 2.45 -3.87
C LEU A 54 -1.04 3.57 -3.76
N GLN A 55 -2.33 3.22 -3.65
CA GLN A 55 -3.38 4.21 -3.42
C GLN A 55 -3.27 4.92 -2.07
N ARG A 56 -2.71 4.27 -1.05
CA ARG A 56 -2.51 4.86 0.29
C ARG A 56 -1.22 5.65 0.42
N LEU A 57 -0.17 5.30 -0.32
CA LEU A 57 1.11 6.04 -0.32
C LEU A 57 0.99 7.39 -1.02
N ALA A 58 -0.05 7.60 -1.84
CA ALA A 58 -0.19 8.79 -2.67
C ALA A 58 1.10 9.06 -3.48
N ASN A 59 1.56 10.31 -3.53
CA ASN A 59 2.75 10.74 -4.27
C ASN A 59 4.06 10.59 -3.45
N VAL A 60 4.09 9.67 -2.47
CA VAL A 60 5.25 9.44 -1.60
C VAL A 60 6.02 8.20 -2.05
N GLU A 61 7.21 8.40 -2.60
CA GLU A 61 8.09 7.33 -3.08
C GLU A 61 9.17 6.95 -2.05
N LEU A 62 9.67 7.95 -1.31
CA LEU A 62 10.75 7.79 -0.35
C LEU A 62 10.44 8.48 0.98
N ILE A 63 10.73 7.78 2.08
CA ILE A 63 10.67 8.35 3.43
C ILE A 63 12.07 8.26 4.03
N LEU A 64 12.59 9.42 4.43
CA LEU A 64 13.82 9.52 5.22
C LEU A 64 13.43 9.75 6.68
N GLN A 65 13.58 8.71 7.51
CA GLN A 65 13.34 8.79 8.94
C GLN A 65 14.65 8.66 9.71
N ALA A 66 14.98 9.66 10.51
CA ALA A 66 16.13 9.64 11.42
C ALA A 66 15.67 9.41 12.87
N PRO A 67 16.52 8.86 13.75
CA PRO A 67 16.21 8.73 15.18
C PRO A 67 16.05 10.06 15.90
N GLU A 68 16.73 11.10 15.43
CA GLU A 68 16.73 12.45 15.98
C GLU A 68 16.30 13.46 14.91
N PHE A 69 15.89 14.66 15.35
CA PHE A 69 15.61 15.75 14.43
C PHE A 69 16.88 16.19 13.73
N PHE A 70 16.78 16.42 12.42
CA PHE A 70 17.88 16.87 11.58
C PHE A 70 17.50 18.14 10.84
N ASP A 71 18.51 18.94 10.49
CA ASP A 71 18.30 20.19 9.77
C ASP A 71 17.94 19.90 8.31
N TRP A 72 16.84 20.51 7.85
CA TRP A 72 16.38 20.49 6.47
C TRP A 72 17.45 20.90 5.46
N LYS A 73 18.41 21.76 5.85
CA LYS A 73 19.54 22.17 5.00
C LYS A 73 20.41 21.03 4.51
N LEU A 74 20.39 19.87 5.17
CA LEU A 74 21.11 18.67 4.71
C LEU A 74 20.47 18.09 3.45
N VAL A 75 19.14 18.11 3.37
CA VAL A 75 18.36 17.63 2.22
C VAL A 75 18.55 18.57 1.02
N GLU A 76 18.65 19.88 1.25
CA GLU A 76 18.92 20.86 0.18
C GLU A 76 20.31 20.69 -0.46
N LYS A 77 21.28 20.10 0.26
CA LYS A 77 22.63 19.85 -0.25
C LYS A 77 22.74 18.57 -1.08
N VAL A 78 21.71 17.72 -1.05
CA VAL A 78 21.70 16.49 -1.83
C VAL A 78 21.48 16.84 -3.29
N ASP A 79 22.31 16.27 -4.15
CA ASP A 79 22.17 16.39 -5.59
C ASP A 79 21.08 15.43 -6.09
N TRP A 80 19.82 15.87 -6.03
CA TRP A 80 18.65 15.11 -6.45
C TRP A 80 18.63 14.78 -7.94
N SER A 81 19.45 15.45 -8.76
CA SER A 81 19.55 15.17 -10.20
C SER A 81 20.17 13.81 -10.52
N LYS A 82 20.85 13.20 -9.55
CA LYS A 82 21.42 11.84 -9.66
C LYS A 82 20.42 10.74 -9.31
N VAL A 83 19.22 11.10 -8.86
CA VAL A 83 18.13 10.17 -8.64
C VAL A 83 17.34 10.09 -9.94
N ASP A 84 17.11 8.88 -10.45
CA ASP A 84 16.40 8.65 -11.73
C ASP A 84 14.92 9.14 -11.71
N GLU A 85 14.42 9.53 -10.54
CA GLU A 85 13.03 9.91 -10.28
C GLU A 85 12.95 11.37 -9.82
N VAL A 86 11.92 12.11 -10.28
CA VAL A 86 11.73 13.53 -9.93
C VAL A 86 11.17 13.62 -8.51
N LEU A 87 12.07 13.64 -7.53
CA LEU A 87 11.72 13.77 -6.12
C LEU A 87 11.63 15.25 -5.72
N SER A 88 10.51 15.62 -5.10
CA SER A 88 10.36 16.90 -4.39
C SER A 88 10.30 16.63 -2.89
N PRO A 89 11.44 16.64 -2.18
CA PRO A 89 11.45 16.34 -0.76
C PRO A 89 10.65 17.39 0.03
N VAL A 90 10.09 16.97 1.15
CA VAL A 90 9.28 17.81 2.03
C VAL A 90 9.61 17.50 3.49
N PRO A 91 9.76 18.50 4.36
CA PRO A 91 9.99 18.27 5.78
C PRO A 91 8.70 17.85 6.49
N VAL A 92 8.81 16.85 7.36
CA VAL A 92 7.74 16.42 8.26
C VAL A 92 8.34 16.09 9.62
N ILE A 93 7.68 16.56 10.68
CA ILE A 93 7.99 16.14 12.05
C ILE A 93 6.91 15.17 12.52
N LEU A 94 7.30 13.99 12.97
CA LEU A 94 6.38 12.98 13.51
C LEU A 94 6.62 12.84 15.01
N LEU A 95 5.66 13.28 15.82
CA LEU A 95 5.63 13.07 17.25
C LEU A 95 4.64 11.95 17.55
N SER A 96 5.16 10.81 17.98
CA SER A 96 4.34 9.68 18.41
C SER A 96 4.08 9.76 19.91
N GLU A 97 2.99 9.13 20.37
CA GLU A 97 2.62 9.05 21.79
C GLU A 97 2.30 10.39 22.47
N SER A 98 1.73 11.34 21.72
CA SER A 98 1.23 12.59 22.30
C SER A 98 -0.14 12.41 22.94
N SER A 99 -0.57 13.41 23.69
CA SER A 99 -1.95 13.53 24.20
C SER A 99 -2.56 14.81 23.70
N ALA A 100 -3.85 14.77 23.38
CA ALA A 100 -4.63 15.92 22.95
C ALA A 100 -5.79 16.12 23.93
N GLU A 101 -6.08 17.37 24.26
CA GLU A 101 -7.15 17.74 25.18
C GLU A 101 -8.07 18.78 24.54
N SER A 102 -9.36 18.62 24.77
CA SER A 102 -10.38 19.61 24.42
C SER A 102 -11.16 19.97 25.68
N LYS A 103 -11.28 21.27 25.94
CA LYS A 103 -12.10 21.82 27.03
C LYS A 103 -13.28 22.56 26.43
N GLN A 104 -14.48 21.99 26.57
CA GLN A 104 -15.71 22.58 26.05
C GLN A 104 -16.75 22.68 27.18
N ALA A 105 -17.19 23.90 27.47
CA ALA A 105 -18.29 24.21 28.41
C ALA A 105 -18.29 23.33 29.70
N ASP A 106 -17.11 23.21 30.33
CA ASP A 106 -16.84 22.50 31.59
C ASP A 106 -16.58 20.97 31.52
N GLN A 107 -16.56 20.36 30.33
CA GLN A 107 -16.05 18.99 30.14
C GLN A 107 -14.63 19.00 29.56
N LEU A 108 -13.71 18.32 30.26
CA LEU A 108 -12.38 18.02 29.76
C LEU A 108 -12.40 16.63 29.11
N ARG A 109 -12.09 16.58 27.81
CA ARG A 109 -11.86 15.32 27.09
C ARG A 109 -10.40 15.20 26.72
N ARG A 110 -9.83 14.02 26.94
CA ARG A 110 -8.43 13.71 26.64
C ARG A 110 -8.37 12.48 25.75
N ALA A 111 -7.67 12.61 24.64
CA ALA A 111 -7.23 11.50 23.81
C ALA A 111 -5.74 11.21 24.10
N SER A 112 -5.41 9.95 24.34
CA SER A 112 -4.03 9.50 24.56
C SER A 112 -3.49 8.76 23.34
N ARG A 113 -2.17 8.69 23.17
CA ARG A 113 -1.51 8.02 22.02
C ARG A 113 -1.91 8.62 20.67
N VAL A 114 -1.99 9.95 20.61
CA VAL A 114 -2.20 10.70 19.39
C VAL A 114 -0.87 10.84 18.64
N GLN A 115 -0.90 10.69 17.32
CA GLN A 115 0.22 11.04 16.46
C GLN A 115 0.06 12.48 15.98
N VAL A 116 1.04 13.32 16.30
CA VAL A 116 1.07 14.71 15.86
C VAL A 116 2.05 14.83 14.71
N MET A 117 1.59 15.41 13.61
CA MET A 117 2.37 15.63 12.40
C MET A 117 2.60 17.13 12.24
N GLY A 118 3.85 17.56 12.39
CA GLY A 118 4.28 18.91 12.04
C GLY A 118 4.53 18.99 10.55
N ILE A 119 3.74 19.80 9.86
CA ILE A 119 3.80 20.01 8.40
C ILE A 119 3.97 21.50 8.11
N ASP A 120 4.55 21.83 6.95
CA ASP A 120 4.67 23.20 6.47
C ASP A 120 3.90 23.40 5.14
N GLY A 121 3.98 24.60 4.58
CA GLY A 121 3.36 24.89 3.27
C GLY A 121 3.93 24.05 2.12
N ARG A 122 5.16 23.54 2.22
CA ARG A 122 5.76 22.66 1.19
C ARG A 122 5.06 21.31 1.18
N PHE A 123 4.69 20.81 2.36
CA PHE A 123 3.89 19.59 2.47
C PHE A 123 2.52 19.74 1.82
N VAL A 124 1.81 20.82 2.16
CA VAL A 124 0.50 21.10 1.56
C VAL A 124 0.61 21.28 0.04
N GLY A 125 1.66 21.95 -0.44
CA GLY A 125 1.93 22.13 -1.86
C GLY A 125 2.24 20.83 -2.62
N ALA A 126 2.80 19.82 -1.94
CA ALA A 126 3.15 18.52 -2.50
C ALA A 126 1.97 17.52 -2.56
N LEU A 127 0.84 17.83 -1.91
CA LEU A 127 -0.36 17.02 -1.97
C LEU A 127 -0.93 16.95 -3.39
N ASP A 128 -1.60 15.83 -3.70
CA ASP A 128 -2.37 15.70 -4.93
C ASP A 128 -3.60 16.63 -4.93
N GLU A 129 -4.20 16.83 -6.10
CA GLU A 129 -5.36 17.72 -6.25
C GLU A 129 -6.58 17.30 -5.41
N ALA A 130 -6.71 16.00 -5.12
CA ALA A 130 -7.79 15.50 -4.27
C ALA A 130 -7.59 15.93 -2.80
N ASN A 131 -6.38 15.82 -2.28
CA ASN A 131 -6.04 16.17 -0.91
C ASN A 131 -5.87 17.68 -0.72
N LYS A 132 -5.42 18.43 -1.74
CA LYS A 132 -5.38 19.90 -1.71
C LYS A 132 -6.74 20.55 -1.49
N ARG A 133 -7.83 19.91 -1.93
CA ARG A 133 -9.20 20.40 -1.65
C ARG A 133 -9.59 20.27 -0.18
N LEU A 134 -9.03 19.28 0.52
CA LEU A 134 -9.26 19.08 1.95
C LEU A 134 -8.34 19.94 2.80
N PHE A 135 -7.13 20.21 2.30
CA PHE A 135 -6.09 20.99 2.96
C PHE A 135 -5.56 22.06 1.98
N PRO A 136 -6.28 23.18 1.77
CA PRO A 136 -5.86 24.19 0.81
C PRO A 136 -4.66 25.00 1.29
N GLU A 137 -4.59 25.24 2.61
CA GLU A 137 -3.54 25.98 3.26
C GLU A 137 -3.10 25.25 4.54
N PRO A 138 -1.84 25.43 4.98
CA PRO A 138 -1.43 24.93 6.30
C PRO A 138 -2.27 25.58 7.40
N PRO A 139 -2.46 24.91 8.55
CA PRO A 139 -3.23 25.47 9.65
C PRO A 139 -2.58 26.77 10.12
N GLY A 140 -3.42 27.78 10.40
CA GLY A 140 -2.95 29.06 10.92
C GLY A 140 -2.35 28.96 12.34
N PRO A 141 -1.90 30.08 12.91
CA PRO A 141 -1.45 30.12 14.30
C PRO A 141 -2.55 29.54 15.22
N ASP A 142 -2.16 28.62 16.10
CA ASP A 142 -3.04 27.92 17.05
C ASP A 142 -4.18 27.10 16.43
N GLN A 143 -4.05 26.74 15.15
CA GLN A 143 -4.96 25.81 14.48
C GLN A 143 -4.30 24.45 14.28
N VAL A 144 -5.14 23.41 14.22
CA VAL A 144 -4.69 22.04 13.98
C VAL A 144 -5.73 21.30 13.15
N PHE A 145 -5.27 20.48 12.22
CA PHE A 145 -6.12 19.52 11.53
C PHE A 145 -6.27 18.27 12.39
N VAL A 146 -7.52 17.86 12.63
CA VAL A 146 -7.84 16.62 13.34
C VAL A 146 -8.57 15.68 12.40
N ASN A 147 -8.26 14.39 12.49
CA ASN A 147 -9.01 13.38 11.76
C ASN A 147 -10.36 13.14 12.45
N SER A 148 -11.30 12.51 11.74
CA SER A 148 -12.65 12.27 12.25
C SER A 148 -12.70 11.33 13.47
N ALA A 149 -11.70 10.48 13.65
CA ALA A 149 -11.62 9.62 14.83
C ALA A 149 -11.29 10.42 16.08
N LEU A 150 -10.25 11.25 16.02
CA LEU A 150 -9.82 12.14 17.09
C LEU A 150 -10.88 13.21 17.38
N ALA A 151 -11.51 13.75 16.33
CA ALA A 151 -12.60 14.72 16.45
C ALA A 151 -13.77 14.14 17.29
N ARG A 152 -14.18 12.90 17.00
CA ARG A 152 -15.22 12.20 17.79
C ARG A 152 -14.80 11.94 19.25
N GLU A 153 -13.55 11.57 19.47
CA GLU A 153 -13.02 11.30 20.81
C GLU A 153 -12.98 12.60 21.65
N LEU A 154 -12.52 13.69 21.04
CA LEU A 154 -12.44 15.02 21.64
C LEU A 154 -13.77 15.80 21.63
N ASN A 155 -14.78 15.31 20.90
CA ASN A 155 -16.07 15.95 20.68
C ASN A 155 -15.98 17.36 20.07
N VAL A 156 -15.19 17.47 19.00
CA VAL A 156 -15.03 18.68 18.17
C VAL A 156 -15.35 18.39 16.70
#